data_AF-A0A0G4INA7-F1
#
_entry.id   AF-A0A0G4INA7-F1
#
_cell.length_a   1.000
_cell.length_b   1.000
_cell.length_c   1.000
_cell.angle_alpha   90.00
_cell.angle_beta   90.00
_cell.angle_gamma   90.00
#
_symmetry.space_group_name_H-M   'P 1'
#
loop_
_entity.id
_entity.type
_entity.pdbx_description
1 polymer ?
#
loop_
_entity_poly.entity_id
_entity_poly.type
_entity_poly.pdbx_seq_one_letter_code
_entity_poly.pdbx_strand_id
1 'polypeptide(L)'
;MLVGIAARRWSIARHGMQWRSLKIPVKRMDSTEDELEEERKRTEQKKSKMKGKKDPKKERESPGQDDQVVAQCIEWYDQKGAADDRTQEELDRHKELAKEYSRQCGARDRRIKAYLTERIRLRAEAIAALPTDALRKAAEILNDDDQMPLCIPNPKWHPPLKGYKPGMYSMK
;
A
#
# COMPACT_ATOMS: atom_id res chain seq x y z
N MET A 1 17.72 -42.86 8.85
CA MET A 1 16.68 -42.62 9.87
C MET A 1 16.59 -41.12 10.12
N LEU A 2 15.40 -40.53 9.90
CA LEU A 2 14.80 -39.29 10.47
C LEU A 2 15.69 -38.02 10.53
N VAL A 3 15.56 -37.04 9.61
CA VAL A 3 14.52 -35.99 9.44
C VAL A 3 14.27 -35.13 10.69
N GLY A 4 14.53 -33.81 10.59
CA GLY A 4 13.84 -32.81 11.42
C GLY A 4 14.58 -31.50 11.69
N ILE A 5 14.70 -30.59 10.72
CA ILE A 5 14.95 -29.16 11.00
C ILE A 5 13.75 -28.35 10.51
N ALA A 6 13.05 -27.79 11.49
CA ALA A 6 11.78 -27.11 11.34
C ALA A 6 11.91 -25.81 10.53
N ALA A 7 11.24 -25.77 9.37
CA ALA A 7 11.01 -24.56 8.61
C ALA A 7 10.00 -23.66 9.34
N ARG A 8 10.44 -22.49 9.82
CA ARG A 8 9.56 -21.41 10.30
C ARG A 8 8.89 -20.75 9.10
N ARG A 9 7.63 -21.10 8.84
CA ARG A 9 6.77 -20.41 7.84
C ARG A 9 6.49 -18.98 8.31
N TRP A 10 6.96 -17.99 7.55
CA TRP A 10 6.43 -16.63 7.62
C TRP A 10 5.05 -16.60 6.97
N SER A 11 4.02 -16.39 7.79
CA SER A 11 2.65 -16.19 7.34
C SER A 11 2.46 -14.71 7.02
N ILE A 12 2.51 -14.34 5.75
CA ILE A 12 2.08 -13.01 5.29
C ILE A 12 0.56 -13.05 5.20
N ALA A 13 -0.11 -12.56 6.23
CA ALA A 13 -1.53 -12.26 6.19
C ALA A 13 -1.76 -11.09 5.22
N ARG A 14 -2.21 -11.39 3.99
CA ARG A 14 -2.79 -10.39 3.09
C ARG A 14 -4.23 -10.17 3.54
N HIS A 15 -4.44 -9.19 4.40
CA HIS A 15 -5.78 -8.66 4.63
C HIS A 15 -6.23 -7.88 3.39
N GLY A 16 -7.37 -8.28 2.82
CA GLY A 16 -8.10 -7.47 1.86
C GLY A 16 -8.42 -6.11 2.48
N MET A 17 -7.88 -5.05 1.87
CA MET A 17 -8.24 -3.68 2.20
C MET A 17 -9.65 -3.41 1.67
N GLN A 18 -10.66 -3.70 2.48
CA GLN A 18 -11.90 -2.93 2.41
C GLN A 18 -11.54 -1.48 2.78
N TRP A 19 -11.71 -0.57 1.83
CA TRP A 19 -11.68 0.87 2.08
C TRP A 19 -12.90 1.24 2.94
N ARG A 20 -12.83 0.95 4.24
CA ARG A 20 -13.74 1.55 5.21
C ARG A 20 -13.27 2.98 5.43
N SER A 21 -14.19 3.93 5.28
CA SER A 21 -13.95 5.34 5.55
C SER A 21 -13.26 5.51 6.90
N LEU A 22 -11.98 5.89 6.87
CA LEU A 22 -11.29 6.33 8.08
C LEU A 22 -11.96 7.64 8.51
N LYS A 23 -12.91 7.54 9.44
CA LYS A 23 -13.27 8.66 10.30
C LYS A 23 -12.01 8.95 11.13
N ILE A 24 -11.22 9.91 10.67
CA ILE A 24 -10.08 10.45 11.44
C ILE A 24 -10.70 11.20 12.63
N PRO A 25 -10.50 10.76 13.88
CA PRO A 25 -10.92 11.55 15.02
C PRO A 25 -9.97 12.77 15.09
N VAL A 26 -10.49 13.94 14.75
CA VAL A 26 -9.83 15.22 15.04
C VAL A 26 -9.81 15.34 16.57
N LYS A 27 -8.69 15.00 17.20
CA LYS A 27 -8.46 15.30 18.62
C LYS A 27 -8.42 16.84 18.73
N ARG A 28 -9.42 17.43 19.38
CA ARG A 28 -9.32 18.81 19.89
C ARG A 28 -8.11 18.85 20.83
N MET A 29 -7.14 19.71 20.55
CA MET A 29 -5.89 19.84 21.32
C MET A 29 -6.01 20.83 22.48
N ASP A 30 -7.15 20.81 23.18
CA ASP A 30 -7.36 21.63 24.39
C ASP A 30 -7.74 20.70 25.55
N SER A 31 -6.87 19.74 25.89
CA SER A 31 -7.03 18.91 27.09
C SER A 31 -5.95 19.29 28.10
N THR A 32 -6.34 19.70 29.29
CA THR A 32 -5.46 20.05 30.40
C THR A 32 -4.68 18.83 30.90
N GLU A 33 -3.52 19.04 31.53
CA GLU A 33 -2.58 17.96 31.93
C GLU A 33 -3.24 16.88 32.83
N ASP A 34 -4.26 17.26 33.59
CA ASP A 34 -5.05 16.35 34.44
C ASP A 34 -5.89 15.33 33.63
N GLU A 35 -6.41 15.71 32.45
CA GLU A 35 -7.22 14.82 31.59
C GLU A 35 -6.35 13.78 30.87
N LEU A 36 -5.12 14.15 30.51
CA LEU A 36 -4.16 13.23 29.88
C LEU A 36 -3.67 12.16 30.85
N GLU A 37 -3.61 12.45 32.15
CA GLU A 37 -3.21 11.49 33.17
C GLU A 37 -4.35 10.51 33.52
N GLU A 38 -5.61 10.96 33.50
CA GLU A 38 -6.77 10.06 33.58
C GLU A 38 -6.86 9.11 32.36
N GLU A 39 -6.60 9.59 31.14
CA GLU A 39 -6.58 8.73 29.94
C GLU A 39 -5.45 7.68 30.00
N ARG A 40 -4.28 8.03 30.55
CA ARG A 40 -3.18 7.08 30.79
C ARG A 40 -3.56 6.01 31.81
N LYS A 41 -4.16 6.39 32.94
CA LYS A 41 -4.65 5.44 33.96
C LYS A 41 -5.75 4.52 33.42
N ARG A 42 -6.67 5.04 32.58
CA ARG A 42 -7.72 4.24 31.91
C ARG A 42 -7.17 3.29 30.85
N THR A 43 -6.10 3.66 30.13
CA THR A 43 -5.46 2.79 29.13
C THR A 43 -4.58 1.71 29.76
N GLU A 44 -3.97 1.98 30.92
CA GLU A 44 -3.23 0.99 31.70
C GLU A 44 -4.16 -0.03 32.38
N GLN A 45 -5.30 0.39 32.93
CA GLN A 45 -6.32 -0.53 33.45
C GLN A 45 -6.96 -1.42 32.36
N LYS A 46 -7.04 -0.94 31.11
CA LYS A 46 -7.49 -1.78 29.98
C LYS A 46 -6.43 -2.80 29.54
N LYS A 47 -5.14 -2.47 29.65
CA LYS A 47 -4.04 -3.39 29.31
C LYS A 47 -3.89 -4.53 30.32
N SER A 48 -4.22 -4.34 31.60
CA SER A 48 -4.15 -5.40 32.61
C SER A 48 -5.30 -6.42 32.52
N LYS A 49 -6.46 -6.05 31.97
CA LYS A 49 -7.62 -6.96 31.76
C LYS A 49 -7.57 -7.82 30.49
N MET A 50 -6.63 -7.60 29.57
CA MET A 50 -6.48 -8.40 28.33
C MET A 50 -5.46 -9.53 28.41
N LYS A 51 -4.88 -9.80 29.59
CA LYS A 51 -3.91 -10.88 29.78
C LYS A 51 -4.60 -12.15 30.31
N GLY A 52 -5.49 -12.74 29.50
CA GLY A 52 -6.21 -13.93 29.96
C GLY A 52 -7.37 -14.41 29.09
N LYS A 53 -7.20 -14.51 27.76
CA LYS A 53 -8.01 -15.43 26.95
C LYS A 53 -7.10 -16.07 25.89
N LYS A 54 -6.83 -17.35 26.08
CA LYS A 54 -6.17 -18.22 25.12
C LYS A 54 -7.27 -18.63 24.15
N ASP A 55 -7.33 -17.97 22.99
CA ASP A 55 -8.34 -18.29 21.99
C ASP A 55 -8.20 -19.76 21.56
N PRO A 56 -9.29 -20.54 21.54
CA PRO A 56 -9.27 -21.89 21.03
C PRO A 56 -8.90 -21.84 19.54
N LYS A 57 -7.99 -22.72 19.16
CA LYS A 57 -7.51 -23.00 17.80
C LYS A 57 -8.66 -22.89 16.79
N LYS A 58 -8.79 -21.73 16.13
CA LYS A 58 -9.73 -21.51 15.03
C LYS A 58 -9.35 -22.52 13.95
N GLU A 59 -10.24 -23.48 13.70
CA GLU A 59 -10.14 -24.36 12.54
C GLU A 59 -9.98 -23.47 11.31
N ARG A 60 -8.99 -23.77 10.47
CA ARG A 60 -8.77 -23.03 9.22
C ARG A 60 -10.05 -23.13 8.40
N GLU A 61 -10.75 -22.02 8.27
CA GLU A 61 -11.79 -21.82 7.27
C GLU A 61 -11.23 -22.32 5.93
N SER A 62 -12.03 -23.12 5.21
CA SER A 62 -11.67 -23.70 3.90
C SER A 62 -11.09 -22.61 2.99
N PRO A 63 -10.01 -22.88 2.24
CA PRO A 63 -9.41 -21.89 1.34
C PRO A 63 -10.51 -21.31 0.43
N GLY A 64 -10.64 -19.99 0.43
CA GLY A 64 -11.63 -19.28 -0.40
C GLY A 64 -11.40 -19.60 -1.87
N GLN A 65 -12.39 -19.32 -2.73
CA GLN A 65 -12.27 -19.56 -4.18
C GLN A 65 -10.98 -18.97 -4.77
N ASP A 66 -10.55 -17.80 -4.30
CA ASP A 66 -9.29 -17.16 -4.73
C ASP A 66 -8.05 -18.00 -4.39
N ASP A 67 -8.00 -18.61 -3.21
CA ASP A 67 -6.89 -19.46 -2.79
C ASP A 67 -6.85 -20.77 -3.61
N GLN A 68 -8.02 -21.30 -3.98
CA GLN A 68 -8.14 -22.47 -4.85
C GLN A 68 -7.71 -22.15 -6.29
N VAL A 69 -8.08 -20.98 -6.81
CA VAL A 69 -7.66 -20.51 -8.14
C VAL A 69 -6.15 -20.29 -8.16
N VAL A 70 -5.56 -19.68 -7.13
CA VAL A 70 -4.10 -19.52 -7.03
C VAL A 70 -3.40 -20.87 -6.97
N ALA A 71 -3.92 -21.83 -6.21
CA ALA A 71 -3.36 -23.18 -6.14
C ALA A 71 -3.41 -23.89 -7.51
N GLN A 72 -4.55 -23.81 -8.22
CA GLN A 72 -4.70 -24.36 -9.57
C GLN A 72 -3.77 -23.69 -10.58
N CYS A 73 -3.57 -22.37 -10.48
CA CYS A 73 -2.63 -21.64 -11.33
C CYS A 73 -1.18 -22.05 -11.06
N ILE A 74 -0.79 -22.27 -9.80
CA ILE A 74 0.54 -22.77 -9.44
C ILE A 74 0.73 -24.18 -9.99
N GLU A 75 -0.23 -25.07 -9.77
CA GLU A 75 -0.17 -26.45 -10.25
C GLU A 75 -0.14 -26.54 -11.79
N TRP A 76 -0.90 -25.68 -12.46
CA TRP A 76 -0.86 -25.53 -13.92
C TRP A 76 0.49 -24.99 -14.40
N TYR A 77 1.06 -23.99 -13.72
CA TYR A 77 2.39 -23.47 -14.03
C TYR A 77 3.51 -24.49 -13.76
N ASP A 78 3.40 -25.30 -12.72
CA ASP A 78 4.37 -26.35 -12.41
C ASP A 78 4.28 -27.50 -13.43
N GLN A 79 3.08 -27.79 -13.95
CA GLN A 79 2.86 -28.82 -14.97
C GLN A 79 3.17 -28.37 -16.42
N LYS A 80 2.98 -27.08 -16.74
CA LYS A 80 3.11 -26.51 -18.09
C LYS A 80 4.30 -25.57 -18.26
N GLY A 81 4.85 -25.06 -17.17
CA GLY A 81 6.03 -24.20 -17.17
C GLY A 81 7.25 -25.00 -17.57
N ALA A 82 8.06 -24.43 -18.45
CA ALA A 82 9.39 -24.96 -18.74
C ALA A 82 10.10 -25.25 -17.40
N ALA A 83 10.65 -26.45 -17.25
CA ALA A 83 11.51 -26.75 -16.11
C ALA A 83 12.54 -25.62 -16.01
N ASP A 84 12.58 -24.93 -14.87
CA ASP A 84 13.48 -23.79 -14.66
C ASP A 84 14.91 -24.29 -14.86
N ASP A 85 15.51 -23.94 -15.99
CA ASP A 85 16.82 -24.39 -16.46
C ASP A 85 17.97 -23.64 -15.78
N ARG A 86 17.63 -22.70 -14.89
CA ARG A 86 18.56 -21.93 -14.09
C ARG A 86 19.34 -22.81 -13.13
N THR A 87 20.62 -22.54 -13.05
CA THR A 87 21.51 -23.12 -12.05
C THR A 87 21.12 -22.67 -10.65
N GLN A 88 21.52 -23.43 -9.63
CA GLN A 88 21.23 -23.08 -8.24
C GLN A 88 21.83 -21.72 -7.84
N GLU A 89 23.00 -21.37 -8.37
CA GLU A 89 23.63 -20.07 -8.14
C GLU A 89 22.81 -18.91 -8.71
N GLU A 90 22.23 -19.08 -9.90
CA GLU A 90 21.35 -18.09 -10.51
C GLU A 90 20.06 -17.93 -9.71
N LEU A 91 19.48 -19.04 -9.24
CA LEU A 91 18.29 -19.00 -8.39
C LEU A 91 18.54 -18.23 -7.09
N ASP A 92 19.70 -18.44 -6.46
CA ASP A 92 20.02 -17.76 -5.21
C ASP A 92 20.30 -16.27 -5.43
N ARG A 93 21.00 -15.89 -6.51
CA ARG A 93 21.12 -14.47 -6.92
C ARG A 93 19.76 -13.84 -7.21
N HIS A 94 18.86 -14.54 -7.90
CA HIS A 94 17.52 -14.04 -8.18
C HIS A 94 16.72 -13.80 -6.89
N LYS A 95 16.82 -14.70 -5.90
CA LYS A 95 16.17 -14.51 -4.59
C LYS A 95 16.71 -13.27 -3.88
N GLU A 96 18.01 -13.03 -3.92
CA GLU A 96 18.62 -11.84 -3.33
C GLU A 96 18.15 -10.56 -4.03
N LEU A 97 18.19 -10.53 -5.36
CA LEU A 97 17.69 -9.41 -6.16
C LEU A 97 16.21 -9.13 -5.91
N ALA A 98 15.39 -10.17 -5.83
CA ALA A 98 13.96 -10.03 -5.55
C ALA A 98 13.69 -9.44 -4.17
N LYS A 99 14.45 -9.87 -3.14
CA LYS A 99 14.36 -9.29 -1.78
C LYS A 99 14.76 -7.82 -1.79
N GLU A 100 15.87 -7.48 -2.44
CA GLU A 100 16.35 -6.11 -2.52
C GLU A 100 15.37 -5.20 -3.27
N TYR A 101 14.86 -5.67 -4.41
CA TYR A 101 13.84 -4.97 -5.18
C TYR A 101 12.57 -4.72 -4.35
N SER A 102 12.10 -5.73 -3.61
CA SER A 102 10.95 -5.60 -2.71
C SER A 102 11.20 -4.54 -1.62
N ARG A 103 12.40 -4.55 -1.03
CA ARG A 103 12.82 -3.55 -0.02
C ARG A 103 12.78 -2.13 -0.60
N GLN A 104 13.32 -1.93 -1.80
CA GLN A 104 13.34 -0.64 -2.48
C GLN A 104 11.93 -0.16 -2.85
N CYS A 105 11.07 -1.06 -3.34
CA CYS A 105 9.68 -0.73 -3.63
C CYS A 105 8.93 -0.30 -2.36
N GLY A 106 9.11 -1.03 -1.24
CA GLY A 106 8.51 -0.65 0.04
C GLY A 106 9.05 0.66 0.62
N ALA A 107 10.31 1.00 0.37
CA ALA A 107 10.85 2.31 0.73
C ALA A 107 10.24 3.44 -0.12
N ARG A 108 10.13 3.24 -1.44
CA ARG A 108 9.50 4.19 -2.36
C ARG A 108 8.04 4.44 -2.00
N ASP A 109 7.26 3.39 -1.75
CA ASP A 109 5.84 3.50 -1.37
C ASP A 109 5.66 4.29 -0.07
N ARG A 110 6.46 3.98 0.96
CA ARG A 110 6.45 4.75 2.23
C ARG A 110 6.75 6.22 2.01
N ARG A 111 7.74 6.55 1.16
CA ARG A 111 8.08 7.94 0.84
C ARG A 111 6.93 8.66 0.13
N ILE A 112 6.29 8.02 -0.84
CA ILE A 112 5.15 8.60 -1.57
C ILE A 112 3.97 8.82 -0.62
N LYS A 113 3.65 7.84 0.24
CA LYS A 113 2.58 7.96 1.23
C LYS A 113 2.83 9.11 2.20
N ALA A 114 4.04 9.21 2.76
CA ALA A 114 4.40 10.30 3.65
C ALA A 114 4.25 11.67 2.96
N TYR A 115 4.73 11.78 1.72
CA TYR A 115 4.58 13.00 0.92
C TYR A 115 3.13 13.38 0.65
N LEU A 116 2.27 12.43 0.29
CA LEU A 116 0.85 12.68 0.04
C LEU A 116 0.11 13.06 1.34
N THR A 117 0.39 12.36 2.45
CA THR A 117 -0.19 12.68 3.76
C THR A 117 0.17 14.09 4.19
N GLU A 118 1.43 14.49 4.02
CA GLU A 118 1.87 15.85 4.36
C GLU A 118 1.18 16.89 3.49
N ARG A 119 1.01 16.65 2.19
CA ARG A 119 0.26 17.55 1.30
C ARG A 119 -1.21 17.70 1.69
N ILE A 120 -1.85 16.60 2.10
CA ILE A 120 -3.23 16.63 2.57
C ILE A 120 -3.32 17.47 3.86
N ARG A 121 -2.38 17.27 4.78
CA ARG A 121 -2.30 18.03 6.02
C ARG A 121 -2.12 19.52 5.75
N LEU A 122 -1.12 19.90 4.96
CA LEU A 122 -0.85 21.29 4.61
C LEU A 122 -2.02 21.93 3.87
N ARG A 123 -2.72 21.18 3.01
CA ARG A 123 -3.95 21.67 2.36
C ARG A 123 -5.03 21.99 3.39
N ALA A 124 -5.25 21.11 4.37
CA ALA A 124 -6.24 21.35 5.42
C ALA A 124 -5.89 22.56 6.29
N GLU A 125 -4.62 22.70 6.67
CA GLU A 125 -4.13 23.86 7.42
C GLU A 125 -4.29 25.16 6.62
N ALA A 126 -3.99 25.13 5.31
CA ALA A 126 -4.15 26.29 4.43
C ALA A 126 -5.63 26.70 4.27
N ILE A 127 -6.55 25.74 4.13
CA ILE A 127 -8.00 26.03 4.08
C ILE A 127 -8.46 26.62 5.42
N ALA A 128 -8.00 26.07 6.55
CA ALA A 128 -8.37 26.59 7.87
C ALA A 128 -7.89 28.03 8.10
N ALA A 129 -6.72 28.39 7.55
CA ALA A 129 -6.13 29.72 7.64
C ALA A 129 -6.83 30.80 6.79
N LEU A 130 -7.79 30.43 5.93
CA LEU A 130 -8.54 31.42 5.15
C LEU A 130 -9.40 32.32 6.06
N PRO A 131 -9.48 33.63 5.78
CA PRO A 131 -10.08 34.61 6.68
C PRO A 131 -11.61 34.53 6.75
N THR A 132 -12.28 34.04 5.71
CA THR A 132 -13.75 34.07 5.58
C THR A 132 -14.31 32.67 5.45
N ASP A 133 -15.40 32.38 6.16
CA ASP A 133 -16.02 31.06 6.18
C ASP A 133 -16.60 30.64 4.81
N ALA A 134 -17.06 31.61 4.02
CA ALA A 134 -17.51 31.39 2.65
C ALA A 134 -16.38 30.88 1.73
N LEU A 135 -15.16 31.43 1.90
CA LEU A 135 -13.99 31.00 1.12
C LEU A 135 -13.54 29.59 1.53
N ARG A 136 -13.66 29.24 2.82
CA ARG A 136 -13.37 27.88 3.29
C ARG A 136 -14.29 26.85 2.65
N LYS A 137 -15.59 27.11 2.67
CA LYS A 137 -16.60 26.24 2.03
C LYS A 137 -16.37 26.13 0.52
N ALA A 138 -16.05 27.23 -0.14
CA ALA A 138 -15.73 27.21 -1.57
C ALA A 138 -14.48 26.38 -1.88
N ALA A 139 -13.43 26.45 -1.06
CA ALA A 139 -12.18 25.72 -1.25
C ALA A 139 -12.28 24.19 -1.00
N GLU A 140 -13.30 23.75 -0.25
CA GLU A 140 -13.59 22.33 -0.04
C GLU A 140 -14.30 21.69 -1.23
N ILE A 141 -15.05 22.48 -2.02
CA ILE A 141 -15.75 22.02 -3.22
C ILE A 141 -14.71 21.75 -4.31
N LEU A 142 -14.66 20.51 -4.79
CA LEU A 142 -13.87 20.14 -5.96
C LEU A 142 -14.79 20.23 -7.19
N ASN A 143 -14.57 21.21 -8.06
CA ASN A 143 -15.29 21.28 -9.33
C ASN A 143 -14.64 20.31 -10.32
N ASP A 144 -15.46 19.52 -11.02
CA ASP A 144 -14.97 18.60 -12.06
C ASP A 144 -14.36 19.36 -13.24
N ASP A 145 -14.82 20.59 -13.50
CA ASP A 145 -14.31 21.46 -14.57
C ASP A 145 -12.89 21.99 -14.31
N ASP A 146 -12.45 22.02 -13.04
CA ASP A 146 -11.11 22.48 -12.63
C ASP A 146 -10.11 21.31 -12.52
N GLN A 147 -10.52 20.08 -12.82
CA GLN A 147 -9.59 18.97 -12.90
C GLN A 147 -8.62 19.21 -14.06
N MET A 148 -7.32 19.01 -13.78
CA MET A 148 -6.25 19.02 -14.78
C MET A 148 -6.67 18.24 -16.03
N PRO A 149 -6.17 18.60 -17.23
CA PRO A 149 -6.52 17.89 -18.45
C PRO A 149 -6.31 16.39 -18.25
N LEU A 150 -7.40 15.62 -18.36
CA LEU A 150 -7.40 14.18 -18.11
C LEU A 150 -6.42 13.43 -19.03
N CYS A 151 -5.99 14.06 -20.12
CA CYS A 151 -5.03 13.55 -21.08
C CYS A 151 -3.67 14.25 -20.93
N ILE A 152 -2.93 13.94 -19.87
CA ILE A 152 -1.50 14.24 -19.81
C ILE A 152 -0.77 13.18 -20.66
N PRO A 153 0.00 13.56 -21.70
CA PRO A 153 0.70 12.58 -22.51
C PRO A 153 1.72 11.82 -21.67
N ASN A 154 1.78 10.50 -21.85
CA ASN A 154 2.79 9.67 -21.19
C ASN A 154 4.20 10.18 -21.55
N PRO A 155 5.13 10.22 -20.57
CA PRO A 155 6.49 10.61 -20.84
C PRO A 155 7.10 9.65 -21.88
N LYS A 156 7.67 10.22 -22.94
CA LYS A 156 8.37 9.45 -23.97
C LYS A 156 9.82 9.25 -23.53
N TRP A 157 10.36 8.07 -23.83
CA TRP A 157 11.78 7.79 -23.63
C TRP A 157 12.70 8.78 -24.37
N HIS A 158 12.22 9.36 -25.47
CA HIS A 158 12.97 10.30 -26.30
C HIS A 158 12.05 11.48 -26.67
N PRO A 159 12.53 12.73 -26.62
CA PRO A 159 11.77 13.86 -27.10
C PRO A 159 11.54 13.75 -28.62
N PRO A 160 10.48 14.38 -29.15
CA PRO A 160 10.24 14.38 -30.59
C PRO A 160 11.38 15.08 -31.34
N LEU A 161 11.87 14.47 -32.41
CA LEU A 161 12.87 15.06 -33.28
C LEU A 161 12.24 16.18 -34.12
N LYS A 162 12.85 17.38 -34.10
CA LYS A 162 12.37 18.53 -34.88
C LYS A 162 12.43 18.21 -36.37
N GLY A 163 11.28 18.26 -37.04
CA GLY A 163 11.16 18.04 -38.50
C GLY A 163 11.00 16.58 -38.94
N TYR A 164 11.05 15.60 -38.02
CA TYR A 164 10.80 14.21 -38.37
C TYR A 164 9.30 13.95 -38.50
N LYS A 165 8.84 13.63 -39.71
CA LYS A 165 7.48 13.16 -39.99
C LYS A 165 7.55 11.69 -40.42
N PRO A 166 7.14 10.72 -39.57
CA PRO A 166 7.10 9.33 -39.98
C PRO A 166 6.13 9.20 -41.17
N GLY A 167 6.61 8.68 -42.31
CA GLY A 167 5.83 8.53 -43.54
C GLY A 167 6.23 9.44 -44.71
N MET A 168 7.17 10.38 -44.55
CA MET A 168 7.63 11.22 -45.66
C MET A 168 8.40 10.47 -46.77
N TYR A 169 8.81 9.22 -46.53
CA TYR A 169 9.57 8.38 -47.46
C TYR A 169 8.84 7.08 -47.83
N SER A 170 7.51 7.02 -47.81
CA SER A 170 6.83 5.92 -48.50
C SER A 170 7.00 6.16 -50.02
N MET A 171 8.02 5.56 -50.61
CA MET A 171 8.18 5.52 -52.06
C MET A 171 6.88 4.97 -52.67
N LYS A 172 6.30 5.76 -53.58
CA LYS A 172 5.22 5.32 -54.47
C LYS A 172 5.81 4.42 -55.55
#